data_AF-A0AA88JB49-F1
#
_entry.id   AF-A0AA88JB49-F1
#
_cell.length_a   1.000
_cell.length_b   1.000
_cell.length_c   1.000
_cell.angle_alpha   90.00
_cell.angle_beta   90.00
_cell.angle_gamma   90.00
#
_symmetry.space_group_name_H-M   'P 1'
#
loop_
_entity.id
_entity.type
_entity.pdbx_description
1 polymer ?
#
loop_
_entity_poly.entity_id
_entity_poly.type
_entity_poly.pdbx_seq_one_letter_code
_entity_poly.pdbx_strand_id
1 'polypeptide(L)'
;MQSSLSCSHGRRALKFGEIPGSFSLNSPQRAKLSVPEQLCFPSTKPSFNFSSSSSSSSHSLQCSLRSGYQFLPKTKNQRRNETTRLRCGISSNSYSANGGRSLRDWIEAIGEAVSTAFPLWVALGCLLGLVKPASYKWVKPEWTVLGITLTMLGMGMTLTFDDLRGALAMPKELLAGFVLQYSVMPISGFLVSKLLNLPSHYAAGLILVGCCPGGTASNIVTYIARGNVALSVLMTAASTLTAVIMTPFLTAKLAGQYVAVDAVGLLVSTLQVVLLPVLAGAFLNQYFQGLVRLVSPLMPPIAVGTVAILCGNAIAQSSSAILQSGQQVVLAASLLHASGFFFGYVLSRLLGIDIASSRTISIEVGMQNSVLGVVLATQHFGNPLTAVPCAVSSVCHSIFGSALAGIWRRSVPTQTQD
;
A
#
# COMPACT_ATOMS: atom_id res chain seq x y z
N MET A 1 23.64 45.08 47.17
CA MET A 1 23.88 43.79 47.84
C MET A 1 23.82 42.73 46.74
N GLN A 2 24.92 42.31 46.08
CA GLN A 2 26.06 41.48 46.57
C GLN A 2 25.53 40.41 47.55
N SER A 3 25.63 39.09 47.33
CA SER A 3 26.80 38.25 46.99
C SER A 3 26.29 36.84 46.56
N SER A 4 26.71 36.24 45.44
CA SER A 4 27.85 35.31 45.24
C SER A 4 27.89 34.04 46.11
N LEU A 5 27.82 32.86 45.47
CA LEU A 5 28.54 31.66 45.88
C LEU A 5 28.93 30.85 44.62
N SER A 6 30.21 30.51 44.59
CA SER A 6 30.99 29.87 43.54
C SER A 6 31.30 28.43 43.93
N CYS A 7 31.38 27.50 42.97
CA CYS A 7 32.27 26.34 43.11
C CYS A 7 32.71 25.82 41.72
N SER A 8 34.01 25.53 41.63
CA SER A 8 34.80 25.26 40.44
C SER A 8 35.21 23.77 40.33
N HIS A 9 35.92 23.45 39.23
CA HIS A 9 36.63 22.21 38.82
C HIS A 9 35.90 21.41 37.73
N GLY A 10 36.49 21.07 36.58
CA GLY A 10 37.83 21.31 36.06
C GLY A 10 37.90 20.93 34.57
N ARG A 11 38.68 21.68 33.78
CA ARG A 11 38.97 21.36 32.38
C ARG A 11 40.29 20.59 32.31
N ARG A 12 40.32 19.49 31.56
CA ARG A 12 41.55 18.97 30.95
C ARG A 12 41.35 18.90 29.44
N ALA A 13 42.20 19.64 28.75
CA ALA A 13 42.43 19.57 27.32
C ALA A 13 43.23 18.29 26.99
N LEU A 14 42.89 17.63 25.90
CA LEU A 14 43.73 16.63 25.26
C LEU A 14 43.99 17.07 23.81
N LYS A 15 45.25 17.42 23.58
CA LYS A 15 45.90 17.57 22.28
C LYS A 15 45.93 16.20 21.59
N PHE A 16 45.55 16.13 20.32
CA PHE A 16 45.95 15.02 19.46
C PHE A 16 47.08 15.47 18.55
N GLY A 17 48.15 14.69 18.62
CA GLY A 17 49.42 14.92 17.95
C GLY A 17 49.44 14.48 16.49
N GLU A 18 50.48 14.97 15.84
CA GLU A 18 50.94 14.72 14.48
C GLU A 18 51.16 13.22 14.19
N ILE A 19 50.90 12.82 12.96
CA ILE A 19 51.39 11.56 12.36
C ILE A 19 52.25 11.93 11.15
N PRO A 20 53.53 11.49 11.08
CA PRO A 20 54.36 11.59 9.89
C PRO A 20 54.28 10.31 9.05
N GLY A 21 54.58 10.40 7.75
CA GLY A 21 55.01 9.22 6.97
C GLY A 21 54.46 9.12 5.55
N SER A 22 55.12 9.81 4.62
CA SER A 22 55.13 9.52 3.18
C SER A 22 55.93 8.24 2.88
N PHE A 23 55.43 7.33 2.04
CA PHE A 23 56.30 6.43 1.25
C PHE A 23 55.64 6.00 -0.08
N SER A 24 56.53 5.73 -1.03
CA SER A 24 56.43 5.89 -2.49
C SER A 24 55.66 4.83 -3.28
N LEU A 25 55.31 5.22 -4.51
CA LEU A 25 54.93 4.37 -5.65
C LEU A 25 55.95 3.26 -5.94
N ASN A 26 55.44 2.08 -6.30
CA ASN A 26 55.97 1.26 -7.39
C ASN A 26 54.89 0.29 -7.92
N SER A 27 54.51 0.48 -9.18
CA SER A 27 53.90 -0.55 -10.05
C SER A 27 54.99 -1.54 -10.55
N PRO A 28 54.73 -2.57 -11.40
CA PRO A 28 53.48 -3.11 -11.93
C PRO A 28 53.40 -4.67 -11.91
N GLN A 29 52.21 -5.28 -12.01
CA GLN A 29 52.10 -6.58 -12.70
C GLN A 29 50.80 -6.68 -13.52
N ARG A 30 51.01 -7.02 -14.80
CA ARG A 30 50.06 -7.30 -15.87
C ARG A 30 49.17 -8.51 -15.53
N ALA A 31 47.88 -8.39 -15.80
CA ALA A 31 47.05 -9.53 -16.19
C ALA A 31 46.50 -9.27 -17.60
N LYS A 32 46.80 -10.21 -18.50
CA LYS A 32 46.52 -10.18 -19.94
C LYS A 32 45.02 -10.30 -20.19
N LEU A 33 44.46 -9.38 -20.98
CA LEU A 33 43.16 -9.50 -21.63
C LEU A 33 43.37 -10.31 -22.93
N SER A 34 42.70 -11.45 -23.08
CA SER A 34 42.69 -12.23 -24.32
C SER A 34 41.30 -12.14 -24.97
N VAL A 35 41.27 -11.42 -26.08
CA VAL A 35 40.18 -11.32 -27.07
C VAL A 35 40.16 -12.59 -27.93
N PRO A 36 39.01 -13.06 -28.40
CA PRO A 36 38.94 -13.74 -29.68
C PRO A 36 38.14 -12.90 -30.69
N GLU A 37 38.86 -12.43 -31.72
CA GLU A 37 38.29 -12.18 -33.05
C GLU A 37 37.78 -13.50 -33.62
N GLN A 38 36.59 -13.48 -34.22
CA GLN A 38 36.40 -13.91 -35.61
C GLN A 38 34.99 -13.51 -36.08
N LEU A 39 34.96 -12.47 -36.90
CA LEU A 39 33.83 -12.10 -37.75
C LEU A 39 33.78 -13.06 -38.95
N CYS A 40 32.61 -13.66 -39.20
CA CYS A 40 32.25 -14.23 -40.49
C CYS A 40 30.83 -13.78 -40.84
N PHE A 41 30.73 -12.92 -41.85
CA PHE A 41 29.47 -12.46 -42.44
C PHE A 41 28.96 -13.49 -43.45
N PRO A 42 27.67 -13.88 -43.42
CA PRO A 42 26.99 -14.41 -44.59
C PRO A 42 26.32 -13.27 -45.35
N SER A 43 26.75 -13.08 -46.59
CA SER A 43 26.08 -12.30 -47.63
C SER A 43 24.81 -13.05 -48.08
N THR A 44 23.64 -12.43 -47.92
CA THR A 44 22.41 -12.87 -48.61
C THR A 44 21.71 -11.65 -49.21
N LYS A 45 21.74 -11.58 -50.54
CA LYS A 45 21.00 -10.62 -51.37
C LYS A 45 19.49 -10.86 -51.23
N PRO A 46 18.63 -9.82 -51.23
CA PRO A 46 17.20 -10.00 -51.39
C PRO A 46 16.86 -10.07 -52.89
N SER A 47 16.33 -11.22 -53.33
CA SER A 47 15.64 -11.35 -54.61
C SER A 47 14.16 -11.04 -54.43
N PHE A 48 13.74 -9.88 -54.93
CA PHE A 48 12.34 -9.52 -55.13
C PHE A 48 11.78 -10.29 -56.33
N ASN A 49 10.66 -10.99 -56.14
CA ASN A 49 9.81 -11.42 -57.24
C ASN A 49 8.39 -10.92 -56.97
N PHE A 50 7.95 -10.00 -57.83
CA PHE A 50 6.58 -9.54 -57.95
C PHE A 50 5.85 -10.53 -58.86
N SER A 51 4.67 -10.98 -58.46
CA SER A 51 3.74 -11.70 -59.34
C SER A 51 2.33 -11.25 -59.00
N SER A 52 1.78 -10.42 -59.86
CA SER A 52 0.38 -10.04 -59.89
C SER A 52 -0.45 -11.19 -60.46
N SER A 53 -1.56 -11.53 -59.80
CA SER A 53 -2.74 -12.06 -60.48
C SER A 53 -4.00 -11.78 -59.66
N SER A 54 -4.96 -11.23 -60.38
CA SER A 54 -6.33 -10.88 -60.00
C SER A 54 -7.27 -12.08 -60.08
N SER A 55 -8.43 -11.95 -59.41
CA SER A 55 -9.68 -12.75 -59.46
C SER A 55 -9.95 -13.49 -58.14
N SER A 56 -10.93 -13.06 -57.34
CA SER A 56 -12.39 -13.28 -57.46
C SER A 56 -12.81 -14.72 -57.13
N SER A 57 -13.82 -14.81 -56.26
CA SER A 57 -14.70 -15.95 -55.95
C SER A 57 -14.31 -16.91 -54.82
N SER A 58 -15.18 -16.88 -53.82
CA SER A 58 -15.48 -17.83 -52.75
C SER A 58 -15.36 -19.29 -53.19
N HIS A 59 -14.86 -20.18 -52.32
CA HIS A 59 -15.49 -21.48 -52.02
C HIS A 59 -14.84 -22.13 -50.78
N SER A 60 -15.69 -22.51 -49.84
CA SER A 60 -15.40 -23.34 -48.68
C SER A 60 -15.18 -24.80 -49.06
N LEU A 61 -14.12 -25.44 -48.57
CA LEU A 61 -14.06 -26.89 -48.43
C LEU A 61 -13.30 -27.27 -47.15
N GLN A 62 -14.05 -27.84 -46.20
CA GLN A 62 -13.51 -28.67 -45.13
C GLN A 62 -12.95 -29.97 -45.74
N CYS A 63 -11.80 -30.42 -45.24
CA CYS A 63 -11.47 -31.84 -45.28
C CYS A 63 -10.71 -32.22 -44.00
N SER A 64 -11.32 -33.14 -43.27
CA SER A 64 -10.75 -33.88 -42.14
C SER A 64 -10.40 -35.27 -42.67
N LEU A 65 -9.18 -35.77 -42.42
CA LEU A 65 -8.99 -37.13 -41.90
C LEU A 65 -7.53 -37.44 -41.53
N ARG A 66 -7.44 -38.22 -40.45
CA ARG A 66 -6.28 -38.74 -39.73
C ARG A 66 -5.52 -39.84 -40.49
N SER A 67 -4.26 -40.00 -40.06
CA SER A 67 -3.63 -41.23 -39.54
C SER A 67 -2.39 -41.68 -40.32
N GLY A 68 -1.29 -41.92 -39.59
CA GLY A 68 -0.10 -42.59 -40.13
C GLY A 68 1.18 -42.27 -39.38
N TYR A 69 1.47 -43.08 -38.36
CA TYR A 69 2.78 -43.34 -37.72
C TYR A 69 3.92 -43.46 -38.76
N GLN A 70 5.23 -43.30 -38.54
CA GLN A 70 6.14 -43.35 -37.39
C GLN A 70 7.53 -42.97 -37.97
N PHE A 71 8.44 -42.33 -37.20
CA PHE A 71 9.85 -42.71 -37.03
C PHE A 71 10.64 -41.58 -36.34
N LEU A 72 11.16 -41.88 -35.14
CA LEU A 72 12.21 -41.12 -34.46
C LEU A 72 13.57 -41.42 -35.11
N PRO A 73 14.50 -40.46 -35.07
CA PRO A 73 15.68 -40.71 -34.24
C PRO A 73 16.10 -39.53 -33.34
N LYS A 74 16.62 -39.90 -32.16
CA LYS A 74 17.53 -39.16 -31.26
C LYS A 74 18.64 -38.44 -32.08
N THR A 75 19.19 -37.25 -31.79
CA THR A 75 19.45 -36.51 -30.54
C THR A 75 20.10 -35.14 -30.87
N LYS A 76 20.04 -34.21 -29.88
CA LYS A 76 20.96 -33.11 -29.51
C LYS A 76 20.48 -31.65 -29.69
N ASN A 77 20.27 -31.04 -28.51
CA ASN A 77 20.48 -29.66 -28.12
C ASN A 77 19.76 -28.55 -28.88
N GLN A 78 18.56 -28.23 -28.41
CA GLN A 78 18.01 -26.88 -28.53
C GLN A 78 17.83 -26.30 -27.12
N ARG A 79 18.74 -25.40 -26.74
CA ARG A 79 18.59 -24.51 -25.58
C ARG A 79 17.30 -23.73 -25.79
N ARG A 80 16.27 -24.07 -25.03
CA ARG A 80 15.04 -23.30 -24.93
C ARG A 80 15.14 -22.49 -23.64
N ASN A 81 15.13 -21.16 -23.78
CA ASN A 81 15.05 -20.23 -22.67
C ASN A 81 13.81 -20.57 -21.82
N GLU A 82 14.05 -21.10 -20.62
CA GLU A 82 13.03 -21.13 -19.57
C GLU A 82 12.69 -19.70 -19.20
N THR A 83 11.54 -19.23 -19.68
CA THR A 83 10.85 -18.10 -19.08
C THR A 83 10.27 -18.62 -17.77
N THR A 84 10.97 -18.33 -16.68
CA THR A 84 10.56 -18.63 -15.32
C THR A 84 9.24 -17.90 -15.05
N ARG A 85 8.12 -18.61 -15.17
CA ARG A 85 6.82 -18.14 -14.69
C ARG A 85 6.95 -17.89 -13.19
N LEU A 86 6.86 -16.63 -12.78
CA LEU A 86 6.69 -16.22 -11.39
C LEU A 86 5.38 -16.81 -10.86
N ARG A 87 5.50 -17.97 -10.21
CA ARG A 87 4.42 -18.61 -9.46
C ARG A 87 4.45 -18.02 -8.06
N CYS A 88 3.63 -17.00 -7.82
CA CYS A 88 3.34 -16.56 -6.46
C CYS A 88 2.66 -17.73 -5.74
N GLY A 89 3.21 -18.14 -4.60
CA GLY A 89 2.82 -19.34 -3.87
C GLY A 89 1.47 -19.21 -3.21
N ILE A 90 0.39 -19.38 -3.98
CA ILE A 90 -0.83 -20.02 -3.48
C ILE A 90 -0.71 -21.47 -3.92
N SER A 91 -0.64 -22.38 -2.93
CA SER A 91 -0.65 -23.82 -3.14
C SER A 91 -1.84 -24.18 -4.03
N SER A 92 -1.57 -24.38 -5.32
CA SER A 92 -2.55 -24.92 -6.26
C SER A 92 -2.54 -26.42 -6.01
N ASN A 93 -3.18 -26.85 -4.93
CA ASN A 93 -3.57 -28.24 -4.81
C ASN A 93 -4.60 -28.50 -5.91
N SER A 94 -4.23 -29.41 -6.80
CA SER A 94 -5.16 -30.12 -7.66
C SER A 94 -6.39 -30.49 -6.86
N TYR A 95 -7.57 -30.09 -7.35
CA TYR A 95 -8.86 -30.54 -6.85
C TYR A 95 -8.93 -32.06 -7.01
N SER A 96 -8.46 -32.77 -6.00
CA SER A 96 -8.85 -34.15 -5.75
C SER A 96 -10.12 -34.07 -4.93
N ALA A 97 -11.22 -34.50 -5.53
CA ALA A 97 -12.49 -34.62 -4.84
C ALA A 97 -12.33 -35.54 -3.62
N ASN A 98 -12.97 -35.15 -2.51
CA ASN A 98 -13.12 -35.87 -1.25
C ASN A 98 -11.95 -35.82 -0.24
N GLY A 99 -11.92 -34.75 0.56
CA GLY A 99 -11.20 -34.66 1.83
C GLY A 99 -11.76 -33.49 2.65
N GLY A 100 -12.21 -33.72 3.88
CA GLY A 100 -12.79 -32.68 4.73
C GLY A 100 -11.83 -31.51 4.93
N ARG A 101 -12.33 -30.27 4.85
CA ARG A 101 -11.54 -29.04 5.06
C ARG A 101 -10.80 -29.11 6.40
N SER A 102 -9.50 -28.81 6.39
CA SER A 102 -8.70 -28.72 7.61
C SER A 102 -9.19 -27.58 8.50
N LEU A 103 -8.95 -27.66 9.81
CA LEU A 103 -9.31 -26.61 10.76
C LEU A 103 -8.68 -25.26 10.37
N ARG A 104 -7.47 -25.28 9.78
CA ARG A 104 -6.81 -24.09 9.22
C ARG A 104 -7.59 -23.48 8.06
N ASP A 105 -8.04 -24.29 7.10
CA ASP A 105 -8.82 -23.83 5.95
C ASP A 105 -10.15 -23.19 6.40
N TRP A 106 -10.74 -23.72 7.47
CA TRP A 106 -11.93 -23.11 8.09
C TRP A 106 -11.63 -21.77 8.74
N ILE A 107 -10.52 -21.64 9.47
CA ILE A 107 -10.10 -20.37 10.08
C ILE A 107 -9.83 -19.33 8.99
N GLU A 108 -9.11 -19.70 7.93
CA GLU A 108 -8.82 -18.80 6.81
C GLU A 108 -10.09 -18.34 6.10
N ALA A 109 -11.00 -19.27 5.78
CA ALA A 109 -12.27 -18.95 5.13
C ALA A 109 -13.17 -18.04 6.00
N ILE A 110 -13.23 -18.29 7.30
CA ILE A 110 -13.97 -17.44 8.24
C ILE A 110 -13.29 -16.07 8.36
N GLY A 111 -11.96 -16.03 8.44
CA GLY A 111 -11.18 -14.81 8.49
C GLY A 111 -11.42 -13.93 7.27
N GLU A 112 -11.34 -14.50 6.06
CA GLU A 112 -11.67 -13.80 4.81
C GLU A 112 -13.12 -13.34 4.77
N ALA A 113 -14.09 -14.18 5.19
CA ALA A 113 -15.50 -13.79 5.21
C ALA A 113 -15.75 -12.61 6.17
N VAL A 114 -15.12 -12.61 7.34
CA VAL A 114 -15.21 -11.51 8.31
C VAL A 114 -14.55 -10.25 7.75
N SER A 115 -13.37 -10.38 7.14
CA SER A 115 -12.62 -9.26 6.58
C SER A 115 -13.26 -8.68 5.32
N THR A 116 -13.98 -9.46 4.52
CA THR A 116 -14.75 -8.93 3.38
C THR A 116 -15.96 -8.12 3.83
N ALA A 117 -16.52 -8.41 5.00
CA ALA A 117 -17.56 -7.62 5.65
C ALA A 117 -17.01 -6.42 6.45
N PHE A 118 -15.74 -6.04 6.31
CA PHE A 118 -15.14 -4.95 7.09
C PHE A 118 -15.89 -3.60 7.06
N PRO A 119 -16.52 -3.14 5.95
CA PRO A 119 -17.24 -1.87 5.97
C PRO A 119 -18.43 -1.91 6.94
N LEU A 120 -19.08 -3.08 7.08
CA LEU A 120 -20.20 -3.28 7.99
C LEU A 120 -19.73 -3.23 9.44
N TRP A 121 -18.62 -3.89 9.77
CA TRP A 121 -18.06 -3.90 11.12
C TRP A 121 -17.63 -2.51 11.57
N VAL A 122 -16.93 -1.76 10.71
CA VAL A 122 -16.49 -0.40 11.01
C VAL A 122 -17.69 0.55 11.15
N ALA A 123 -18.67 0.46 10.23
CA ALA A 123 -19.89 1.25 10.33
C ALA A 123 -20.68 0.95 11.61
N LEU A 124 -20.80 -0.32 12.00
CA LEU A 124 -21.47 -0.72 13.24
C LEU A 124 -20.74 -0.18 14.48
N GLY A 125 -19.40 -0.24 14.49
CA GLY A 125 -18.60 0.35 15.56
C GLY A 125 -18.81 1.86 15.68
N CYS A 126 -18.75 2.59 14.57
CA CYS A 126 -19.03 4.03 14.55
C CYS A 126 -20.47 4.35 15.00
N LEU A 127 -21.46 3.58 14.55
CA LEU A 127 -22.86 3.76 14.95
C LEU A 127 -23.06 3.51 16.45
N LEU A 128 -22.47 2.46 16.99
CA LEU A 128 -22.51 2.18 18.43
C LEU A 128 -21.84 3.30 19.23
N GLY A 129 -20.73 3.84 18.74
CA GLY A 129 -20.03 4.98 19.33
C GLY A 129 -20.91 6.24 19.35
N LEU A 130 -21.69 6.46 18.30
CA LEU A 130 -22.59 7.61 18.20
C LEU A 130 -23.83 7.46 19.09
N VAL A 131 -24.49 6.29 19.07
CA VAL A 131 -25.77 6.06 19.77
C VAL A 131 -25.57 5.76 21.26
N LYS A 132 -24.51 5.04 21.62
CA LYS A 132 -24.23 4.66 23.01
C LYS A 132 -22.74 4.86 23.35
N PRO A 133 -22.29 6.12 23.50
CA PRO A 133 -20.87 6.45 23.73
C PRO A 133 -20.28 5.75 24.97
N ALA A 134 -21.10 5.51 25.99
CA ALA A 134 -20.69 4.83 27.22
C ALA A 134 -20.15 3.40 26.97
N SER A 135 -20.53 2.76 25.86
CA SER A 135 -20.04 1.43 25.45
C SER A 135 -18.53 1.41 25.16
N TYR A 136 -17.88 2.57 24.97
CA TYR A 136 -16.45 2.67 24.64
C TYR A 136 -15.57 3.09 25.81
N LYS A 137 -16.12 3.29 27.02
CA LYS A 137 -15.35 3.71 28.21
C LYS A 137 -14.22 2.74 28.61
N TRP A 138 -14.30 1.48 28.17
CA TRP A 138 -13.27 0.47 28.42
C TRP A 138 -12.05 0.62 27.50
N VAL A 139 -12.16 1.36 26.39
CA VAL A 139 -11.08 1.56 25.42
C VAL A 139 -10.10 2.60 25.97
N LYS A 140 -9.17 2.12 26.79
CA LYS A 140 -8.07 2.92 27.34
C LYS A 140 -7.03 3.26 26.26
N PRO A 141 -6.23 4.33 26.45
CA PRO A 141 -5.13 4.68 25.54
C PRO A 141 -4.15 3.52 25.31
N GLU A 142 -3.86 2.73 26.33
CA GLU A 142 -2.98 1.55 26.26
C GLU A 142 -3.47 0.52 25.23
N TRP A 143 -4.77 0.20 25.25
CA TRP A 143 -5.40 -0.73 24.30
C TRP A 143 -5.42 -0.18 22.88
N THR A 144 -5.54 1.15 22.75
CA THR A 144 -5.48 1.83 21.46
C THR A 144 -4.11 1.64 20.85
N VAL A 145 -3.05 2.00 21.58
CA VAL A 145 -1.64 1.83 21.15
C VAL A 145 -1.35 0.38 20.78
N LEU A 146 -1.70 -0.57 21.65
CA LEU A 146 -1.49 -2.00 21.41
C LEU A 146 -2.19 -2.46 20.12
N GLY A 147 -3.46 -2.08 19.93
CA GLY A 147 -4.23 -2.43 18.75
C GLY A 147 -3.53 -1.97 17.46
N ILE A 148 -3.11 -0.71 17.40
CA ILE A 148 -2.46 -0.16 16.20
C ILE A 148 -1.13 -0.85 15.95
N THR A 149 -0.30 -0.98 16.98
CA THR A 149 0.98 -1.68 16.88
C THR A 149 0.79 -3.08 16.33
N LEU A 150 -0.23 -3.81 16.79
CA LEU A 150 -0.55 -5.14 16.27
C LEU A 150 -1.04 -5.09 14.82
N THR A 151 -1.86 -4.11 14.43
CA THR A 151 -2.29 -3.97 13.02
C THR A 151 -1.13 -3.61 12.08
N MET A 152 -0.22 -2.75 12.50
CA MET A 152 0.96 -2.33 11.72
C MET A 152 2.00 -3.45 11.66
N LEU A 153 2.16 -4.22 12.74
CA LEU A 153 2.93 -5.46 12.74
C LEU A 153 2.32 -6.48 11.75
N GLY A 154 1.01 -6.66 11.79
CA GLY A 154 0.25 -7.52 10.87
C GLY A 154 0.47 -7.13 9.41
N MET A 155 0.43 -5.83 9.10
CA MET A 155 0.80 -5.29 7.79
C MET A 155 2.24 -5.69 7.42
N GLY A 156 3.20 -5.45 8.31
CA GLY A 156 4.61 -5.80 8.08
C GLY A 156 4.81 -7.30 7.78
N MET A 157 4.07 -8.18 8.46
CA MET A 157 4.14 -9.63 8.24
C MET A 157 3.65 -10.07 6.85
N THR A 158 2.96 -9.21 6.10
CA THR A 158 2.57 -9.49 4.71
C THR A 158 3.64 -9.12 3.69
N LEU A 159 4.71 -8.44 4.11
CA LEU A 159 5.70 -7.85 3.22
C LEU A 159 6.90 -8.78 3.03
N THR A 160 7.22 -9.13 1.78
CA THR A 160 8.38 -9.97 1.44
C THR A 160 9.45 -9.18 0.69
N PHE A 161 10.70 -9.67 0.71
CA PHE A 161 11.76 -9.10 -0.13
C PHE A 161 11.48 -9.27 -1.62
N ASP A 162 10.77 -10.32 -2.01
CA ASP A 162 10.37 -10.56 -3.39
C ASP A 162 9.35 -9.52 -3.86
N ASP A 163 8.42 -9.10 -2.98
CA ASP A 163 7.52 -7.99 -3.27
C ASP A 163 8.34 -6.73 -3.52
N LEU A 164 9.23 -6.35 -2.60
CA LEU A 164 10.11 -5.19 -2.75
C LEU A 164 10.97 -5.24 -4.01
N ARG A 165 11.43 -6.42 -4.42
CA ARG A 165 12.16 -6.60 -5.67
C ARG A 165 11.24 -6.45 -6.89
N GLY A 166 10.00 -6.93 -6.79
CA GLY A 166 8.94 -6.75 -7.78
C GLY A 166 8.61 -5.28 -8.06
N ALA A 167 8.79 -4.37 -7.08
CA ALA A 167 8.68 -2.92 -7.31
C ALA A 167 9.58 -2.44 -8.44
N LEU A 168 10.77 -3.03 -8.58
CA LEU A 168 11.73 -2.65 -9.62
C LEU A 168 11.28 -3.11 -11.01
N ALA A 169 10.31 -4.03 -11.11
CA ALA A 169 9.77 -4.51 -12.37
C ALA A 169 8.63 -3.63 -12.93
N MET A 170 7.97 -2.81 -12.10
CA MET A 170 6.87 -1.92 -12.50
C MET A 170 7.07 -0.47 -11.98
N PRO A 171 8.20 0.18 -12.32
CA PRO A 171 8.57 1.47 -11.74
C PRO A 171 7.64 2.61 -12.17
N LYS A 172 7.08 2.54 -13.38
CA LYS A 172 6.18 3.58 -13.92
C LYS A 172 4.89 3.63 -13.11
N GLU A 173 4.26 2.48 -12.90
CA GLU A 173 3.00 2.30 -12.20
C GLU A 173 3.16 2.67 -10.72
N LEU A 174 4.22 2.19 -10.08
CA LEU A 174 4.51 2.47 -8.68
C LEU A 174 4.78 3.95 -8.43
N LEU A 175 5.59 4.60 -9.27
CA LEU A 175 5.89 6.02 -9.15
C LEU A 175 4.64 6.88 -9.39
N ALA A 176 3.86 6.57 -10.43
CA ALA A 176 2.60 7.26 -10.70
C ALA A 176 1.65 7.14 -9.51
N GLY A 177 1.47 5.94 -8.98
CA GLY A 177 0.66 5.69 -7.81
C GLY A 177 1.14 6.46 -6.58
N PHE A 178 2.44 6.45 -6.30
CA PHE A 178 3.04 7.17 -5.18
C PHE A 178 2.84 8.69 -5.26
N VAL A 179 3.08 9.28 -6.45
CA VAL A 179 2.89 10.71 -6.68
C VAL A 179 1.42 11.08 -6.51
N LEU A 180 0.52 10.29 -7.07
CA LEU A 180 -0.93 10.53 -6.95
C LEU A 180 -1.40 10.42 -5.50
N GLN A 181 -0.91 9.43 -4.73
CA GLN A 181 -1.23 9.25 -3.31
C GLN A 181 -0.93 10.52 -2.49
N TYR A 182 0.28 11.05 -2.62
CA TYR A 182 0.72 12.20 -1.83
C TYR A 182 0.43 13.57 -2.46
N SER A 183 -0.28 13.61 -3.59
CA SER A 183 -0.76 14.85 -4.20
C SER A 183 -2.28 14.94 -4.14
N VAL A 184 -2.99 13.96 -4.74
CA VAL A 184 -4.45 13.97 -4.88
C VAL A 184 -5.13 14.05 -3.52
N MET A 185 -4.77 13.19 -2.58
CA MET A 185 -5.47 13.10 -1.30
C MET A 185 -5.22 14.33 -0.39
N PRO A 186 -3.98 14.80 -0.18
CA PRO A 186 -3.75 16.02 0.60
C PRO A 186 -4.38 17.27 -0.02
N ILE A 187 -4.24 17.43 -1.35
CA ILE A 187 -4.82 18.59 -2.07
C ILE A 187 -6.35 18.52 -1.98
N SER A 188 -6.95 17.36 -2.19
CA SER A 188 -8.39 17.18 -2.05
C SER A 188 -8.87 17.49 -0.64
N GLY A 189 -8.16 17.02 0.39
CA GLY A 189 -8.52 17.29 1.79
C GLY A 189 -8.52 18.79 2.08
N PHE A 190 -7.49 19.49 1.61
CA PHE A 190 -7.41 20.94 1.72
C PHE A 190 -8.53 21.65 0.96
N LEU A 191 -8.75 21.32 -0.32
CA LEU A 191 -9.78 21.96 -1.15
C LEU A 191 -11.18 21.71 -0.62
N VAL A 192 -11.52 20.49 -0.22
CA VAL A 192 -12.82 20.15 0.37
C VAL A 192 -13.02 20.89 1.68
N SER A 193 -11.98 21.00 2.53
CA SER A 193 -12.09 21.76 3.77
C SER A 193 -12.38 23.24 3.55
N LYS A 194 -11.81 23.86 2.50
CA LYS A 194 -12.08 25.25 2.12
C LYS A 194 -13.46 25.40 1.49
N LEU A 195 -13.81 24.52 0.55
CA LEU A 195 -15.08 24.55 -0.17
C LEU A 195 -16.29 24.44 0.75
N LEU A 196 -16.20 23.54 1.74
CA LEU A 196 -17.27 23.34 2.72
C LEU A 196 -17.15 24.28 3.93
N ASN A 197 -16.15 25.16 3.99
CA ASN A 197 -15.86 26.03 5.12
C ASN A 197 -15.87 25.27 6.47
N LEU A 198 -15.07 24.20 6.56
CA LEU A 198 -15.03 23.36 7.74
C LEU A 198 -14.43 24.10 8.95
N PRO A 199 -14.96 23.88 10.17
CA PRO A 199 -14.28 24.27 11.40
C PRO A 199 -12.83 23.76 11.44
N SER A 200 -11.91 24.56 11.98
CA SER A 200 -10.47 24.31 11.92
C SER A 200 -10.03 22.91 12.34
N HIS A 201 -10.65 22.33 13.39
CA HIS A 201 -10.32 20.99 13.85
C HIS A 201 -10.77 19.89 12.88
N TYR A 202 -11.95 20.03 12.26
CA TYR A 202 -12.40 19.09 11.23
C TYR A 202 -11.61 19.25 9.94
N ALA A 203 -11.25 20.47 9.56
CA ALA A 203 -10.36 20.73 8.42
C ALA A 203 -8.99 20.07 8.63
N ALA A 204 -8.39 20.24 9.80
CA ALA A 204 -7.11 19.63 10.14
C ALA A 204 -7.18 18.09 10.11
N GLY A 205 -8.24 17.50 10.67
CA GLY A 205 -8.46 16.05 10.63
C GLY A 205 -8.65 15.52 9.21
N LEU A 206 -9.41 16.24 8.37
CA LEU A 206 -9.64 15.87 6.97
C LEU A 206 -8.35 15.94 6.14
N ILE A 207 -7.53 16.96 6.36
CA ILE A 207 -6.22 17.09 5.72
C ILE A 207 -5.28 15.98 6.20
N LEU A 208 -5.23 15.73 7.52
CA LEU A 208 -4.38 14.68 8.11
C LEU A 208 -4.68 13.31 7.50
N VAL A 209 -5.95 12.93 7.37
CA VAL A 209 -6.30 11.65 6.73
C VAL A 209 -5.90 11.61 5.25
N GLY A 210 -6.00 12.74 4.53
CA GLY A 210 -5.48 12.86 3.17
C GLY A 210 -3.96 12.72 3.08
N CYS A 211 -3.22 13.10 4.12
CA CYS A 211 -1.76 12.98 4.21
C CYS A 211 -1.28 11.58 4.63
N CYS A 212 -2.16 10.72 5.14
CA CYS A 212 -1.81 9.36 5.54
C CYS A 212 -1.43 8.50 4.31
N PRO A 213 -0.66 7.41 4.51
CA PRO A 213 -0.39 6.43 3.45
C PRO A 213 -1.65 5.61 3.09
N GLY A 214 -1.53 4.77 2.06
CA GLY A 214 -2.56 3.80 1.69
C GLY A 214 -2.86 2.81 2.84
N GLY A 215 -4.10 2.34 2.92
CA GLY A 215 -4.57 1.43 3.97
C GLY A 215 -4.67 -0.02 3.49
N THR A 216 -4.23 -0.98 4.30
CA THR A 216 -4.10 -2.42 3.94
C THR A 216 -5.35 -3.12 3.41
N ALA A 217 -6.54 -2.60 3.71
CA ALA A 217 -7.79 -3.12 3.15
C ALA A 217 -7.84 -2.96 1.61
N SER A 218 -7.06 -2.02 1.05
CA SER A 218 -6.89 -1.82 -0.39
C SER A 218 -6.45 -3.10 -1.11
N ASN A 219 -5.58 -3.91 -0.52
CA ASN A 219 -5.09 -5.15 -1.14
C ASN A 219 -6.22 -6.14 -1.46
N ILE A 220 -7.15 -6.32 -0.51
CA ILE A 220 -8.32 -7.19 -0.68
C ILE A 220 -9.29 -6.58 -1.69
N VAL A 221 -9.53 -5.27 -1.60
CA VAL A 221 -10.42 -4.55 -2.52
C VAL A 221 -9.88 -4.59 -3.96
N THR A 222 -8.57 -4.44 -4.15
CA THR A 222 -7.87 -4.57 -5.43
C THR A 222 -8.02 -5.98 -6.00
N TYR A 223 -7.88 -7.02 -5.18
CA TYR A 223 -8.12 -8.40 -5.59
C TYR A 223 -9.56 -8.59 -6.12
N ILE A 224 -10.57 -8.13 -5.37
CA ILE A 224 -11.98 -8.22 -5.76
C ILE A 224 -12.25 -7.43 -7.04
N ALA A 225 -11.62 -6.25 -7.20
CA ALA A 225 -11.71 -5.38 -8.36
C ALA A 225 -11.04 -5.93 -9.63
N ARG A 226 -10.36 -7.08 -9.53
CA ARG A 226 -9.49 -7.64 -10.59
C ARG A 226 -8.40 -6.65 -10.99
N GLY A 227 -7.85 -5.90 -10.04
CA GLY A 227 -6.70 -5.03 -10.25
C GLY A 227 -5.37 -5.78 -10.16
N ASN A 228 -4.28 -5.05 -10.31
CA ASN A 228 -2.93 -5.54 -10.07
C ASN A 228 -2.64 -5.58 -8.56
N VAL A 229 -2.77 -6.75 -7.93
CA VAL A 229 -2.58 -6.92 -6.47
C VAL A 229 -1.13 -6.70 -6.06
N ALA A 230 -0.16 -7.15 -6.88
CA ALA A 230 1.26 -6.94 -6.60
C ALA A 230 1.58 -5.44 -6.52
N LEU A 231 1.03 -4.64 -7.45
CA LEU A 231 1.15 -3.18 -7.39
C LEU A 231 0.54 -2.59 -6.12
N SER A 232 -0.61 -3.10 -5.66
CA SER A 232 -1.29 -2.62 -4.43
C SER A 232 -0.40 -2.78 -3.22
N VAL A 233 0.14 -3.99 -3.02
CA VAL A 233 1.03 -4.31 -1.89
C VAL A 233 2.27 -3.39 -1.92
N LEU A 234 2.82 -3.17 -3.11
CA LEU A 234 4.00 -2.33 -3.29
C LEU A 234 3.72 -0.85 -3.04
N MET A 235 2.58 -0.33 -3.49
CA MET A 235 2.16 1.04 -3.23
C MET A 235 1.89 1.29 -1.75
N THR A 236 1.18 0.37 -1.08
CA THR A 236 0.94 0.43 0.36
C THR A 236 2.25 0.38 1.14
N ALA A 237 3.16 -0.53 0.76
CA ALA A 237 4.49 -0.62 1.37
C ALA A 237 5.30 0.67 1.22
N ALA A 238 5.45 1.16 -0.02
CA ALA A 238 6.22 2.35 -0.32
C ALA A 238 5.65 3.59 0.38
N SER A 239 4.33 3.79 0.31
CA SER A 239 3.68 4.90 1.01
C SER A 239 3.87 4.78 2.53
N THR A 240 3.66 3.61 3.13
CA THR A 240 3.86 3.41 4.58
C THR A 240 5.28 3.70 5.03
N LEU A 241 6.30 3.27 4.29
CA LEU A 241 7.71 3.55 4.63
C LEU A 241 8.01 5.06 4.56
N THR A 242 7.50 5.74 3.53
CA THR A 242 7.70 7.19 3.38
C THR A 242 6.79 8.04 4.27
N ALA A 243 5.74 7.45 4.85
CA ALA A 243 4.74 8.14 5.66
C ALA A 243 5.34 8.84 6.87
N VAL A 244 6.45 8.33 7.42
CA VAL A 244 7.20 8.96 8.51
C VAL A 244 7.59 10.40 8.16
N ILE A 245 7.93 10.66 6.90
CA ILE A 245 8.35 11.99 6.44
C ILE A 245 7.18 12.73 5.80
N MET A 246 6.45 12.05 4.89
CA MET A 246 5.42 12.69 4.08
C MET A 246 4.21 13.14 4.91
N THR A 247 3.76 12.32 5.87
CA THR A 247 2.56 12.64 6.66
C THR A 247 2.76 13.88 7.52
N PRO A 248 3.83 14.01 8.34
CA PRO A 248 4.07 15.22 9.12
C PRO A 248 4.34 16.43 8.26
N PHE A 249 5.13 16.29 7.18
CA PHE A 249 5.47 17.40 6.29
C PHE A 249 4.24 18.01 5.62
N LEU A 250 3.41 17.17 4.99
CA LEU A 250 2.20 17.63 4.31
C LEU A 250 1.15 18.15 5.29
N THR A 251 0.99 17.50 6.43
CA THR A 251 0.07 17.94 7.49
C THR A 251 0.49 19.31 8.05
N ALA A 252 1.76 19.49 8.38
CA ALA A 252 2.26 20.78 8.87
C ALA A 252 2.04 21.90 7.83
N LYS A 253 2.30 21.61 6.55
CA LYS A 253 2.15 22.59 5.47
C LYS A 253 0.69 22.95 5.18
N LEU A 254 -0.22 21.97 5.18
CA LEU A 254 -1.61 22.18 4.77
C LEU A 254 -2.54 22.46 5.95
N ALA A 255 -2.41 21.70 7.04
CA ALA A 255 -3.25 21.85 8.24
C ALA A 255 -2.72 22.92 9.22
N GLY A 256 -1.43 23.29 9.14
CA GLY A 256 -0.81 24.30 10.01
C GLY A 256 -1.46 25.69 9.98
N GLN A 257 -2.20 26.00 8.90
CA GLN A 257 -2.98 27.24 8.80
C GLN A 257 -4.28 27.22 9.61
N TYR A 258 -4.74 26.04 10.04
CA TYR A 258 -5.98 25.84 10.79
C TYR A 258 -5.72 25.64 12.27
N VAL A 259 -4.68 24.87 12.60
CA VAL A 259 -4.31 24.50 13.97
C VAL A 259 -2.80 24.38 14.09
N ALA A 260 -2.25 24.59 15.29
CA ALA A 260 -0.84 24.31 15.55
C ALA A 260 -0.58 22.81 15.36
N VAL A 261 0.39 22.47 14.52
CA VAL A 261 0.77 21.08 14.21
C VAL A 261 2.15 20.80 14.81
N ASP A 262 2.22 19.84 15.73
CA ASP A 262 3.50 19.30 16.21
C ASP A 262 4.08 18.34 15.18
N ALA A 263 4.76 18.89 14.16
CA ALA A 263 5.36 18.10 13.09
C ALA A 263 6.42 17.11 13.59
N VAL A 264 7.17 17.48 14.63
CA VAL A 264 8.22 16.63 15.22
C VAL A 264 7.56 15.49 16.01
N GLY A 265 6.54 15.78 16.81
CA GLY A 265 5.74 14.77 17.49
C GLY A 265 5.09 13.78 16.53
N LEU A 266 4.50 14.27 15.43
CA LEU A 266 3.95 13.45 14.36
C LEU A 266 5.01 12.55 13.72
N LEU A 267 6.21 13.06 13.43
CA LEU A 267 7.32 12.30 12.86
C LEU A 267 7.76 11.18 13.80
N VAL A 268 8.04 11.51 15.07
CA VAL A 268 8.48 10.54 16.09
C VAL A 268 7.43 9.47 16.31
N SER A 269 6.15 9.85 16.40
CA SER A 269 5.06 8.91 16.63
C SER A 269 4.81 8.02 15.42
N THR A 270 4.91 8.56 14.20
CA THR A 270 4.81 7.75 12.99
C THR A 270 5.97 6.76 12.90
N LEU A 271 7.19 7.16 13.27
CA LEU A 271 8.34 6.27 13.34
C LEU A 271 8.09 5.13 14.35
N GLN A 272 7.65 5.46 15.57
CA GLN A 272 7.49 4.50 16.66
C GLN A 272 6.28 3.58 16.51
N VAL A 273 5.13 4.12 16.11
CA VAL A 273 3.85 3.40 16.09
C VAL A 273 3.57 2.74 14.75
N VAL A 274 4.22 3.20 13.67
CA VAL A 274 4.02 2.66 12.32
C VAL A 274 5.28 1.97 11.79
N LEU A 275 6.38 2.73 11.62
CA LEU A 275 7.54 2.20 10.92
C LEU A 275 8.20 1.06 11.69
N LEU A 276 8.44 1.21 12.99
CA LEU A 276 9.06 0.16 13.81
C LEU A 276 8.24 -1.15 13.80
N PRO A 277 6.91 -1.16 14.05
CA PRO A 277 6.11 -2.37 13.96
C PRO A 277 6.09 -2.99 12.55
N VAL A 278 6.00 -2.17 11.49
CA VAL A 278 6.02 -2.68 10.10
C VAL A 278 7.35 -3.37 9.81
N LEU A 279 8.48 -2.75 10.15
CA LEU A 279 9.81 -3.34 9.96
C LEU A 279 9.99 -4.60 10.80
N ALA A 280 9.49 -4.62 12.04
CA ALA A 280 9.49 -5.82 12.88
C ALA A 280 8.66 -6.95 12.26
N GLY A 281 7.48 -6.63 11.70
CA GLY A 281 6.63 -7.61 11.02
C GLY A 281 7.31 -8.19 9.78
N ALA A 282 7.94 -7.34 8.96
CA ALA A 282 8.69 -7.78 7.78
C ALA A 282 9.90 -8.64 8.18
N PHE A 283 10.59 -8.29 9.26
CA PHE A 283 11.66 -9.10 9.83
C PHE A 283 11.16 -10.48 10.30
N LEU A 284 10.01 -10.53 11.00
CA LEU A 284 9.39 -11.79 11.38
C LEU A 284 9.01 -12.65 10.17
N ASN A 285 8.47 -12.03 9.12
CA ASN A 285 8.15 -12.73 7.88
C ASN A 285 9.40 -13.32 7.20
N GLN A 286 10.53 -12.61 7.24
CA GLN A 286 11.75 -13.10 6.62
C GLN A 286 12.38 -14.27 7.38
N TYR A 287 12.53 -14.16 8.70
CA TYR A 287 13.34 -15.09 9.49
C TYR A 287 12.52 -16.13 10.27
N PHE A 288 11.23 -15.85 10.54
CA PHE A 288 10.36 -16.67 11.37
C PHE A 288 9.10 -17.10 10.60
N GLN A 289 9.26 -17.51 9.34
CA GLN A 289 8.16 -17.88 8.43
C GLN A 289 7.18 -18.91 9.03
N GLY A 290 7.65 -19.85 9.85
CA GLY A 290 6.78 -20.83 10.52
C GLY A 290 5.78 -20.18 11.48
N LEU A 291 6.22 -19.19 12.26
CA LEU A 291 5.36 -18.41 13.16
C LEU A 291 4.42 -17.52 12.35
N VAL A 292 4.92 -16.85 11.32
CA VAL A 292 4.09 -15.96 10.48
C VAL A 292 2.99 -16.77 9.77
N ARG A 293 3.30 -17.94 9.20
CA ARG A 293 2.26 -18.83 8.62
C ARG A 293 1.22 -19.29 9.64
N LEU A 294 1.57 -19.39 10.93
CA LEU A 294 0.63 -19.73 11.98
C LEU A 294 -0.31 -18.57 12.33
N VAL A 295 0.22 -17.35 12.35
CA VAL A 295 -0.47 -16.16 12.89
C VAL A 295 -1.15 -15.31 11.80
N SER A 296 -0.60 -15.26 10.59
CA SER A 296 -1.11 -14.45 9.46
C SER A 296 -2.60 -14.66 9.17
N PRO A 297 -3.18 -15.88 9.25
CA PRO A 297 -4.62 -16.07 9.06
C PRO A 297 -5.49 -15.29 10.05
N LEU A 298 -4.97 -15.00 11.24
CA LEU A 298 -5.69 -14.27 12.30
C LEU A 298 -5.52 -12.75 12.19
N MET A 299 -4.52 -12.26 11.45
CA MET A 299 -4.19 -10.84 11.39
C MET A 299 -5.30 -10.00 10.73
N PRO A 300 -5.89 -10.39 9.57
CA PRO A 300 -6.97 -9.61 8.96
C PRO A 300 -8.20 -9.38 9.85
N PRO A 301 -8.81 -10.40 10.51
CA PRO A 301 -9.96 -10.15 11.37
C PRO A 301 -9.60 -9.34 12.62
N ILE A 302 -8.40 -9.54 13.20
CA ILE A 302 -7.89 -8.72 14.30
C ILE A 302 -7.76 -7.25 13.88
N ALA A 303 -7.24 -6.99 12.68
CA ALA A 303 -7.10 -5.64 12.15
C ALA A 303 -8.47 -4.97 11.96
N VAL A 304 -9.43 -5.67 11.35
CA VAL A 304 -10.79 -5.16 11.15
C VAL A 304 -11.48 -4.86 12.48
N GLY A 305 -11.40 -5.77 13.46
CA GLY A 305 -11.95 -5.54 14.80
C GLY A 305 -11.32 -4.33 15.49
N THR A 306 -9.99 -4.20 15.40
CA THR A 306 -9.26 -3.06 15.95
C THR A 306 -9.70 -1.74 15.30
N VAL A 307 -9.81 -1.70 13.97
CA VAL A 307 -10.28 -0.51 13.23
C VAL A 307 -11.69 -0.12 13.71
N ALA A 308 -12.61 -1.08 13.81
CA ALA A 308 -13.98 -0.83 14.25
C ALA A 308 -14.04 -0.28 15.68
N ILE A 309 -13.23 -0.82 16.60
CA ILE A 309 -13.14 -0.35 17.98
C ILE A 309 -12.56 1.07 18.05
N LEU A 310 -11.46 1.34 17.36
CA LEU A 310 -10.79 2.64 17.40
C LEU A 310 -11.64 3.75 16.77
N CYS A 311 -12.25 3.48 15.62
CA CYS A 311 -13.13 4.46 14.98
C CYS A 311 -14.37 4.71 15.85
N GLY A 312 -14.98 3.64 16.40
CA GLY A 312 -16.10 3.77 17.34
C GLY A 312 -15.75 4.59 18.59
N ASN A 313 -14.56 4.39 19.16
CA ASN A 313 -14.07 5.17 20.31
C ASN A 313 -13.89 6.66 19.96
N ALA A 314 -13.29 6.98 18.80
CA ALA A 314 -13.12 8.35 18.35
C ALA A 314 -14.47 9.07 18.15
N ILE A 315 -15.46 8.37 17.57
CA ILE A 315 -16.83 8.90 17.45
C ILE A 315 -17.49 9.06 18.82
N ALA A 316 -17.33 8.09 19.73
CA ALA A 316 -17.90 8.14 21.07
C ALA A 316 -17.43 9.38 21.87
N GLN A 317 -16.12 9.66 21.83
CA GLN A 317 -15.50 10.80 22.52
C GLN A 317 -16.04 12.16 22.06
N SER A 318 -16.53 12.24 20.82
CA SER A 318 -17.00 13.48 20.18
C SER A 318 -18.48 13.43 19.78
N SER A 319 -19.23 12.45 20.30
CA SER A 319 -20.60 12.12 19.86
C SER A 319 -21.57 13.30 19.92
N SER A 320 -21.55 14.10 20.99
CA SER A 320 -22.42 15.26 21.15
C SER A 320 -22.17 16.35 20.09
N ALA A 321 -20.90 16.63 19.78
CA ALA A 321 -20.51 17.57 18.73
C ALA A 321 -20.84 17.03 17.33
N ILE A 322 -20.67 15.73 17.11
CA ILE A 322 -21.02 15.06 15.85
C ILE A 322 -22.52 15.10 15.60
N LEU A 323 -23.37 15.00 16.62
CA LEU A 323 -24.81 15.11 16.41
C LEU A 323 -25.23 16.52 15.91
N GLN A 324 -24.41 17.55 16.17
CA GLN A 324 -24.67 18.91 15.71
C GLN A 324 -24.05 19.20 14.34
N SER A 325 -22.84 18.71 14.06
CA SER A 325 -22.07 19.04 12.84
C SER A 325 -21.71 17.83 11.96
N GLY A 326 -22.22 16.65 12.26
CA GLY A 326 -21.79 15.38 11.68
C GLY A 326 -22.10 15.25 10.19
N GLN A 327 -23.21 15.84 9.72
CA GLN A 327 -23.55 15.82 8.30
C GLN A 327 -22.45 16.46 7.43
N GLN A 328 -21.89 17.58 7.89
CA GLN A 328 -20.84 18.29 7.16
C GLN A 328 -19.53 17.47 7.14
N VAL A 329 -19.20 16.78 8.23
CA VAL A 329 -18.01 15.91 8.31
C VAL A 329 -18.17 14.66 7.44
N VAL A 330 -19.35 14.04 7.43
CA VAL A 330 -19.66 12.89 6.55
C VAL A 330 -19.60 13.30 5.08
N LEU A 331 -20.18 14.45 4.73
CA LEU A 331 -20.10 14.99 3.38
C LEU A 331 -18.64 15.26 2.98
N ALA A 332 -17.86 15.90 3.85
CA ALA A 332 -16.46 16.20 3.59
C ALA A 332 -15.60 14.95 3.39
N ALA A 333 -15.71 13.97 4.29
CA ALA A 333 -15.01 12.69 4.16
C ALA A 333 -15.44 11.93 2.90
N SER A 334 -16.73 11.96 2.56
CA SER A 334 -17.24 11.35 1.32
C SER A 334 -16.66 12.04 0.09
N LEU A 335 -16.63 13.38 0.03
CA LEU A 335 -16.04 14.09 -1.10
C LEU A 335 -14.54 13.83 -1.23
N LEU A 336 -13.80 13.78 -0.12
CA LEU A 336 -12.38 13.43 -0.10
C LEU A 336 -12.12 12.06 -0.71
N HIS A 337 -12.83 11.03 -0.28
CA HIS A 337 -12.61 9.69 -0.82
C HIS A 337 -13.11 9.57 -2.26
N ALA A 338 -14.26 10.18 -2.58
CA ALA A 338 -14.76 10.21 -3.96
C ALA A 338 -13.72 10.83 -4.90
N SER A 339 -13.08 11.94 -4.50
CA SER A 339 -12.02 12.58 -5.29
C SER A 339 -10.77 11.70 -5.37
N GLY A 340 -10.37 11.03 -4.27
CA GLY A 340 -9.27 10.07 -4.26
C GLY A 340 -9.44 8.93 -5.25
N PHE A 341 -10.58 8.23 -5.20
CA PHE A 341 -10.89 7.16 -6.15
C PHE A 341 -10.99 7.70 -7.58
N PHE A 342 -11.71 8.81 -7.79
CA PHE A 342 -11.95 9.39 -9.11
C PHE A 342 -10.65 9.86 -9.77
N PHE A 343 -9.91 10.76 -9.12
CA PHE A 343 -8.68 11.32 -9.69
C PHE A 343 -7.55 10.28 -9.72
N GLY A 344 -7.48 9.35 -8.76
CA GLY A 344 -6.54 8.22 -8.82
C GLY A 344 -6.74 7.38 -10.08
N TYR A 345 -7.99 7.11 -10.48
CA TYR A 345 -8.29 6.41 -11.73
C TYR A 345 -8.02 7.28 -12.96
N VAL A 346 -8.60 8.48 -13.02
CA VAL A 346 -8.53 9.34 -14.21
C VAL A 346 -7.10 9.75 -14.52
N LEU A 347 -6.35 10.24 -13.52
CA LEU A 347 -4.99 10.71 -13.73
C LEU A 347 -4.03 9.57 -14.09
N SER A 348 -4.18 8.37 -13.49
CA SER A 348 -3.38 7.22 -13.89
C SER A 348 -3.65 6.80 -15.34
N ARG A 349 -4.91 6.85 -15.80
CA ARG A 349 -5.24 6.60 -17.21
C ARG A 349 -4.66 7.65 -18.15
N LEU A 350 -4.65 8.93 -17.76
CA LEU A 350 -4.00 10.00 -18.54
C LEU A 350 -2.49 9.82 -18.64
N LEU A 351 -1.85 9.19 -17.64
CA LEU A 351 -0.43 8.80 -17.67
C LEU A 351 -0.15 7.54 -18.52
N GLY A 352 -1.18 7.01 -19.20
CA GLY A 352 -1.08 5.82 -20.02
C GLY A 352 -0.79 4.55 -19.22
N ILE A 353 -1.34 4.45 -18.00
CA ILE A 353 -1.32 3.22 -17.21
C ILE A 353 -2.47 2.31 -17.66
N ASP A 354 -2.24 1.00 -17.65
CA ASP A 354 -3.24 0.00 -18.05
C ASP A 354 -4.44 -0.05 -17.09
N ILE A 355 -5.53 -0.70 -17.52
CA ILE A 355 -6.79 -0.71 -16.77
C ILE A 355 -6.64 -1.35 -15.39
N ALA A 356 -5.93 -2.48 -15.29
CA ALA A 356 -5.80 -3.21 -14.03
C ALA A 356 -4.96 -2.43 -13.03
N SER A 357 -3.85 -1.84 -13.48
CA SER A 357 -3.00 -1.00 -12.64
C SER A 357 -3.66 0.33 -12.27
N SER A 358 -4.46 0.93 -13.16
CA SER A 358 -5.24 2.15 -12.83
C SER A 358 -6.37 1.89 -11.83
N ARG A 359 -7.00 0.71 -11.86
CA ARG A 359 -7.93 0.29 -10.79
C ARG A 359 -7.18 0.19 -9.46
N THR A 360 -6.00 -0.42 -9.45
CA THR A 360 -5.16 -0.49 -8.25
C THR A 360 -4.81 0.90 -7.73
N ILE A 361 -4.30 1.80 -8.59
CA ILE A 361 -3.92 3.16 -8.19
C ILE A 361 -5.14 3.92 -7.65
N SER A 362 -6.31 3.79 -8.27
CA SER A 362 -7.56 4.38 -7.77
C SER A 362 -7.90 3.88 -6.37
N ILE A 363 -7.77 2.58 -6.12
CA ILE A 363 -8.08 1.97 -4.82
C ILE A 363 -7.07 2.41 -3.77
N GLU A 364 -5.77 2.36 -4.07
CA GLU A 364 -4.72 2.78 -3.16
C GLU A 364 -4.86 4.26 -2.78
N VAL A 365 -5.02 5.14 -3.78
CA VAL A 365 -5.20 6.59 -3.54
C VAL A 365 -6.50 6.87 -2.79
N GLY A 366 -7.59 6.17 -3.11
CA GLY A 366 -8.88 6.38 -2.45
C GLY A 366 -8.95 5.81 -1.03
N MET A 367 -8.20 4.75 -0.73
CA MET A 367 -8.24 4.04 0.55
C MET A 367 -7.06 4.41 1.43
N GLN A 368 -7.28 5.37 2.33
CA GLN A 368 -6.27 5.80 3.31
C GLN A 368 -6.13 4.85 4.50
N ASN A 369 -4.98 4.91 5.16
CA ASN A 369 -4.81 4.39 6.51
C ASN A 369 -5.45 5.32 7.55
N SER A 370 -6.78 5.32 7.58
CA SER A 370 -7.58 6.23 8.40
C SER A 370 -7.42 5.96 9.91
N VAL A 371 -7.05 4.73 10.29
CA VAL A 371 -6.71 4.39 11.68
C VAL A 371 -5.45 5.14 12.11
N LEU A 372 -4.40 5.17 11.29
CA LEU A 372 -3.22 6.01 11.60
C LEU A 372 -3.64 7.47 11.78
N GLY A 373 -4.53 7.97 10.93
CA GLY A 373 -5.09 9.32 11.05
C GLY A 373 -5.79 9.57 12.39
N VAL A 374 -6.60 8.64 12.89
CA VAL A 374 -7.25 8.74 14.21
C VAL A 374 -6.20 8.88 15.31
N VAL A 375 -5.14 8.10 15.25
CA VAL A 375 -4.12 8.01 16.28
C VAL A 375 -3.28 9.27 16.34
N LEU A 376 -2.79 9.70 15.18
CA LEU A 376 -2.03 10.93 15.05
C LEU A 376 -2.87 12.14 15.48
N ALA A 377 -4.16 12.15 15.12
CA ALA A 377 -5.10 13.18 15.57
C ALA A 377 -5.21 13.20 17.11
N THR A 378 -5.47 12.06 17.74
CA THR A 378 -5.65 11.97 19.19
C THR A 378 -4.38 12.31 19.97
N GLN A 379 -3.19 12.00 19.43
CA GLN A 379 -1.93 12.21 20.14
C GLN A 379 -1.35 13.62 19.96
N HIS A 380 -1.52 14.22 18.77
CA HIS A 380 -0.79 15.44 18.40
C HIS A 380 -1.67 16.66 18.19
N PHE A 381 -2.98 16.49 18.20
CA PHE A 381 -3.92 17.59 18.11
C PHE A 381 -4.68 17.71 19.42
N GLY A 382 -4.59 18.89 20.05
CA GLY A 382 -5.19 19.14 21.37
C GLY A 382 -6.73 19.05 21.43
N ASN A 383 -7.41 18.93 20.28
CA ASN A 383 -8.87 18.83 20.21
C ASN A 383 -9.29 17.44 19.67
N PRO A 384 -10.09 16.66 20.42
CA PRO A 384 -10.54 15.32 20.02
C PRO A 384 -11.39 15.32 18.74
N LEU A 385 -12.02 16.45 18.38
CA LEU A 385 -12.77 16.61 17.13
C LEU A 385 -11.90 16.38 15.89
N THR A 386 -10.58 16.56 16.00
CA THR A 386 -9.64 16.32 14.90
C THR A 386 -9.59 14.84 14.49
N ALA A 387 -9.90 13.91 15.40
CA ALA A 387 -9.93 12.47 15.09
C ALA A 387 -11.21 12.03 14.36
N VAL A 388 -12.27 12.85 14.40
CA VAL A 388 -13.58 12.50 13.84
C VAL A 388 -13.54 12.33 12.32
N PRO A 389 -12.97 13.25 11.51
CA PRO A 389 -12.87 13.04 10.07
C PRO A 389 -12.12 11.76 9.70
N CYS A 390 -11.08 11.40 10.46
CA CYS A 390 -10.33 10.15 10.27
C CYS A 390 -11.22 8.91 10.56
N ALA A 391 -12.01 8.94 11.64
CA ALA A 391 -12.91 7.83 11.97
C ALA A 391 -14.05 7.67 10.94
N VAL A 392 -14.63 8.79 10.50
CA VAL A 392 -15.69 8.79 9.46
C VAL A 392 -15.13 8.35 8.10
N SER A 393 -13.91 8.79 7.77
CA SER A 393 -13.15 8.37 6.60
C SER A 393 -13.04 6.85 6.51
N SER A 394 -12.78 6.16 7.63
CA SER A 394 -12.73 4.69 7.68
C SER A 394 -14.04 4.01 7.23
N VAL A 395 -15.19 4.66 7.40
CA VAL A 395 -16.47 4.14 6.90
C VAL A 395 -16.63 4.47 5.42
N CYS A 396 -16.40 5.73 5.04
CA CYS A 396 -16.58 6.22 3.67
C CYS A 396 -15.71 5.46 2.65
N HIS A 397 -14.40 5.35 2.88
CA HIS A 397 -13.48 4.71 1.93
C HIS A 397 -13.75 3.20 1.77
N SER A 398 -14.29 2.57 2.81
CA SER A 398 -14.62 1.14 2.86
C SER A 398 -15.85 0.83 2.02
N ILE A 399 -16.88 1.68 2.14
CA ILE A 399 -18.10 1.60 1.31
C ILE A 399 -17.75 1.86 -0.15
N PHE A 400 -17.01 2.93 -0.44
CA PHE A 400 -16.64 3.29 -1.82
C PHE A 400 -15.73 2.25 -2.47
N GLY A 401 -14.70 1.79 -1.77
CA GLY A 401 -13.81 0.74 -2.25
C GLY A 401 -14.57 -0.55 -2.55
N SER A 402 -15.43 -0.99 -1.62
CA SER A 402 -16.24 -2.21 -1.81
C SER A 402 -17.24 -2.09 -2.98
N ALA A 403 -17.90 -0.93 -3.12
CA ALA A 403 -18.81 -0.66 -4.21
C ALA A 403 -18.09 -0.67 -5.57
N LEU A 404 -16.95 0.04 -5.68
CA LEU A 404 -16.14 0.06 -6.89
C LEU A 404 -15.58 -1.32 -7.24
N ALA A 405 -15.09 -2.07 -6.26
CA ALA A 405 -14.63 -3.44 -6.49
C ALA A 405 -15.78 -4.34 -6.98
N GLY A 406 -16.98 -4.21 -6.41
CA GLY A 406 -18.17 -4.93 -6.87
C GLY A 406 -18.56 -4.60 -8.31
N ILE A 407 -18.44 -3.33 -8.72
CA ILE A 407 -18.68 -2.88 -10.10
C ILE A 407 -17.60 -3.45 -11.04
N TRP A 408 -16.32 -3.27 -10.70
CA TRP A 408 -15.21 -3.68 -11.54
C TRP A 408 -15.07 -5.19 -11.67
N ARG A 409 -15.46 -5.96 -10.65
CA ARG A 409 -15.48 -7.44 -10.70
C ARG A 409 -16.29 -7.99 -11.87
N ARG A 410 -17.30 -7.25 -12.36
CA ARG A 410 -18.15 -7.60 -13.51
C ARG A 410 -17.44 -7.49 -14.85
N SER A 411 -16.27 -6.87 -14.91
CA SER A 411 -15.51 -6.63 -16.13
C SER A 411 -14.08 -7.17 -16.00
N VAL A 412 -13.65 -7.98 -16.97
CA VAL A 412 -12.26 -8.45 -17.04
C VAL A 412 -11.44 -7.33 -17.69
N PRO A 413 -10.40 -6.79 -17.02
CA PRO A 413 -9.50 -5.84 -17.66
C PRO A 413 -8.82 -6.52 -18.86
N THR A 414 -8.95 -5.95 -20.05
CA THR A 414 -8.19 -6.41 -21.22
C THR A 414 -6.73 -6.04 -21.00
N GLN A 415 -5.81 -7.01 -21.02
CA GLN A 415 -4.39 -6.71 -21.12
C GLN A 415 -4.13 -6.21 -22.55
N THR A 416 -3.67 -4.97 -22.69
CA THR A 416 -3.10 -4.52 -23.96
C THR A 416 -1.85 -5.35 -24.19
N GLN A 417 -1.88 -6.25 -25.16
CA GLN A 417 -0.68 -6.90 -25.68
C GLN A 417 0.00 -5.85 -26.55
N ASP A 418 0.98 -5.15 -25.98
CA ASP A 418 1.93 -4.34 -26.75
C ASP A 418 3.04 -5.24 -27.32
#